data_AF-A0A1U8IB56-F1
#
_entry.id   AF-A0A1U8IB56-F1
#
_cell.length_a   1.000
_cell.length_b   1.000
_cell.length_c   1.000
_cell.angle_alpha   90.00
_cell.angle_beta   90.00
_cell.angle_gamma   90.00
#
_symmetry.space_group_name_H-M   'P 1'
#
loop_
_entity.id
_entity.type
_entity.pdbx_description
1 polymer ?
#
loop_
_entity_poly.entity_id
_entity_poly.type
_entity_poly.pdbx_seq_one_letter_code
_entity_poly.pdbx_strand_id
1 'polypeptide(L)'
;MADFHTSTHRANWIFSPQELVEKYKAANQRAIQALEKYGTTQMEVDADGSLSYPEPIARDNADKHSRPKPLNIEEEQFMRVFYENKLREVCSAFYFPNKIQATALIYFKRFYLQWSVMEHHPKHIMLTCVYAACKIEENHVSAEELGKGISQDHQMILNYEMIVSQVWLLFSFLFLFELTMSII
;
A
#
# COMPACT_ATOMS: atom_id res chain seq x y z
N MET A 1 -18.43 -21.21 12.64
CA MET A 1 -17.58 -20.22 13.33
C MET A 1 -16.20 -20.32 12.71
N ALA A 2 -15.67 -19.25 12.12
CA ALA A 2 -14.34 -19.30 11.50
C ALA A 2 -13.29 -19.47 12.61
N ASP A 3 -12.45 -20.49 12.50
CA ASP A 3 -11.40 -20.76 13.47
C ASP A 3 -10.20 -19.83 13.22
N PHE A 4 -9.84 -19.06 14.25
CA PHE A 4 -8.71 -18.13 14.19
C PHE A 4 -7.38 -18.88 14.09
N HIS A 5 -7.27 -20.06 14.71
CA HIS A 5 -6.01 -20.81 14.77
C HIS A 5 -5.52 -21.28 13.41
N THR A 6 -6.45 -21.59 12.52
CA THR A 6 -6.21 -22.00 11.13
C THR A 6 -6.33 -20.86 10.12
N SER A 7 -6.55 -19.63 10.58
CA SER A 7 -6.71 -18.47 9.70
C SER A 7 -5.39 -18.01 9.08
N THR A 8 -5.45 -17.54 7.83
CA THR A 8 -4.33 -16.90 7.13
C THR A 8 -3.84 -15.62 7.83
N HIS A 9 -4.75 -14.94 8.54
CA HIS A 9 -4.38 -13.80 9.38
C HIS A 9 -3.37 -14.21 10.46
N ARG A 10 -3.63 -15.31 11.16
CA ARG A 10 -2.74 -15.78 12.22
C ARG A 10 -1.39 -16.23 11.69
N ALA A 11 -1.38 -16.95 10.57
CA ALA A 11 -0.15 -17.46 9.98
C ALA A 11 0.77 -16.35 9.43
N ASN A 12 0.20 -15.35 8.76
CA ASN A 12 0.97 -14.46 7.90
C ASN A 12 0.98 -12.99 8.34
N TRP A 13 0.20 -12.60 9.36
CA TRP A 13 -0.01 -11.19 9.71
C TRP A 13 0.11 -10.89 11.21
N ILE A 14 0.58 -11.85 12.01
CA ILE A 14 0.94 -11.63 13.42
C ILE A 14 2.46 -11.58 13.50
N PHE A 15 2.97 -10.43 13.95
CA PHE A 15 4.40 -10.18 14.04
C PHE A 15 4.74 -9.65 15.43
N SER A 16 5.96 -9.93 15.88
CA SER A 16 6.55 -9.26 17.03
C SER A 16 6.90 -7.81 16.67
N PRO A 17 6.99 -6.89 17.67
CA PRO A 17 7.43 -5.53 17.41
C PRO A 17 8.80 -5.43 16.73
N GLN A 18 9.71 -6.37 17.00
CA GLN A 18 11.04 -6.43 16.38
C GLN A 18 10.95 -6.79 14.90
N GLU A 19 10.17 -7.83 14.56
CA GLU A 19 9.95 -8.26 13.17
C GLU A 19 9.29 -7.15 12.32
N LEU A 20 8.36 -6.37 12.90
CA LEU A 20 7.77 -5.23 12.21
C LEU A 20 8.82 -4.17 11.86
N VAL A 21 9.69 -3.83 12.82
CA VAL A 21 10.78 -2.86 12.60
C VAL A 21 11.74 -3.36 11.52
N GLU A 22 12.07 -4.65 11.53
CA GLU A 22 12.92 -5.27 10.50
C GLU A 22 12.28 -5.23 9.11
N LYS A 23 10.97 -5.50 9.01
CA LYS A 23 10.24 -5.40 7.74
C LYS A 23 10.23 -3.97 7.19
N TYR A 24 9.96 -2.98 8.04
CA TYR A 24 10.01 -1.57 7.62
C TYR A 24 11.43 -1.16 7.19
N LYS A 25 12.46 -1.61 7.91
CA LYS A 25 13.87 -1.40 7.54
C LYS A 25 14.18 -2.02 6.17
N ALA A 26 13.75 -3.25 5.94
CA ALA A 26 13.98 -3.95 4.67
C ALA A 26 13.26 -3.26 3.51
N ALA A 27 12.02 -2.81 3.69
CA ALA A 27 11.27 -2.06 2.68
C ALA A 27 11.93 -0.71 2.36
N ASN A 28 12.31 0.05 3.40
CA ASN A 28 13.03 1.33 3.24
C ASN A 28 14.37 1.12 2.52
N GLN A 29 15.17 0.13 2.92
CA GLN A 29 16.45 -0.18 2.25
C GLN A 29 16.25 -0.56 0.79
N ARG A 30 15.22 -1.35 0.47
CA ARG A 30 14.90 -1.72 -0.92
C ARG A 30 14.58 -0.47 -1.75
N ALA A 31 13.78 0.44 -1.21
CA ALA A 31 13.43 1.69 -1.87
C ALA A 31 14.63 2.63 -2.03
N ILE A 32 15.54 2.71 -1.05
CA ILE A 32 16.81 3.46 -1.17
C ILE A 32 17.67 2.86 -2.29
N GLN A 33 17.81 1.53 -2.33
CA GLN A 33 18.56 0.86 -3.40
C GLN A 33 17.95 1.08 -4.77
N ALA A 34 16.61 1.11 -4.87
CA ALA A 34 15.91 1.46 -6.10
C ALA A 34 16.18 2.93 -6.49
N LEU A 35 16.14 3.86 -5.54
CA LEU A 35 16.46 5.27 -5.77
C LEU A 35 17.90 5.45 -6.28
N GLU A 36 18.85 4.73 -5.71
CA GLU A 36 20.26 4.77 -6.11
C GLU A 36 20.49 4.19 -7.50
N LYS A 37 19.76 3.13 -7.86
CA LYS A 37 19.89 2.43 -9.14
C LYS A 37 19.17 3.12 -10.29
N TYR A 38 17.96 3.65 -10.04
CA TYR A 38 17.06 4.14 -11.08
C TYR A 38 16.86 5.68 -11.03
N GLY A 39 17.33 6.36 -9.99
CA GLY A 39 17.21 7.82 -9.85
C GLY A 39 15.82 8.32 -9.44
N THR A 40 14.82 7.43 -9.38
CA THR A 40 13.47 7.70 -8.90
C THR A 40 12.94 6.49 -8.13
N THR A 41 12.13 6.72 -7.10
CA THR A 41 11.40 5.69 -6.36
C THR A 41 9.95 5.57 -6.80
N GLN A 42 9.43 6.57 -7.52
CA GLN A 42 8.05 6.55 -7.97
C GLN A 42 7.86 5.46 -9.01
N MET A 43 7.15 4.40 -8.63
CA MET A 43 6.57 3.48 -9.60
C MET A 43 5.31 4.14 -10.14
N GLU A 44 5.32 4.42 -11.44
CA GLU A 44 4.09 4.80 -12.12
C GLU A 44 3.19 3.56 -12.25
N VAL A 45 1.90 3.82 -12.18
CA VAL A 45 0.88 2.78 -12.29
C VAL A 45 0.12 3.07 -13.55
N ASP A 46 0.35 2.24 -14.55
CA ASP A 46 -0.32 2.36 -15.83
C ASP A 46 -1.82 2.09 -15.66
N ALA A 47 -2.63 2.58 -16.61
CA ALA A 47 -4.09 2.46 -16.56
C ALA A 47 -4.60 1.00 -16.58
N ASP A 48 -3.73 0.05 -16.92
CA ASP A 48 -3.98 -1.40 -16.87
C ASP A 48 -3.62 -2.02 -15.51
N GLY A 49 -3.16 -1.23 -14.54
CA GLY A 49 -2.75 -1.71 -13.22
C GLY A 49 -1.40 -2.42 -13.18
N SER A 50 -0.64 -2.40 -14.28
CA SER A 50 0.74 -2.89 -14.31
C SER A 50 1.69 -1.89 -13.62
N LEU A 51 2.69 -2.44 -12.93
CA LEU A 51 3.79 -1.66 -12.35
C LEU A 51 4.82 -1.41 -13.44
N SER A 52 4.86 -0.20 -13.99
CA SER A 52 6.00 0.23 -14.80
C SER A 52 7.16 0.58 -13.88
N TYR A 53 8.19 -0.26 -13.94
CA TYR A 53 9.46 0.05 -13.28
C TYR A 53 10.11 1.22 -14.04
N PRO A 54 10.64 2.22 -13.33
CA PRO A 54 11.39 3.30 -13.97
C PRO A 54 12.50 2.72 -14.84
N GLU A 55 12.54 3.11 -16.11
CA GLU A 55 13.64 2.76 -17.00
C GLU A 55 14.95 3.33 -16.42
N PRO A 56 16.06 2.57 -16.44
CA PRO A 56 17.34 3.06 -15.92
C PRO A 56 17.75 4.28 -16.73
N ILE A 57 17.75 5.45 -16.08
CA ILE A 57 18.24 6.69 -16.70
C ILE A 57 19.71 6.44 -17.03
N ALA A 58 20.01 6.31 -18.34
CA ALA A 58 21.38 6.25 -18.83
C ALA A 58 22.10 7.49 -18.31
N ARG A 59 23.28 7.26 -17.74
CA ARG A 59 24.11 8.29 -17.10
C ARG A 59 24.36 9.43 -18.06
N ASP A 60 23.55 10.47 -18.01
CA ASP A 60 23.88 11.75 -18.58
C ASP A 60 23.82 12.85 -17.54
N ASN A 61 24.79 13.73 -17.66
CA ASN A 61 25.27 14.64 -16.64
C ASN A 61 24.23 15.71 -16.30
N ALA A 62 23.32 15.42 -15.37
CA ALA A 62 22.37 16.39 -14.81
C ALA A 62 22.54 16.53 -13.29
N ASP A 63 22.49 17.76 -12.85
CA ASP A 63 22.94 18.33 -11.57
C ASP A 63 22.71 17.49 -10.29
N LYS A 64 23.78 17.40 -9.49
CA LYS A 64 23.82 16.80 -8.13
C LYS A 64 22.94 17.51 -7.08
N HIS A 65 22.03 18.41 -7.48
CA HIS A 65 21.21 19.23 -6.57
C HIS A 65 19.72 18.89 -6.53
N SER A 66 19.21 17.98 -7.36
CA SER A 66 17.79 17.58 -7.36
C SER A 66 17.54 16.10 -7.07
N ARG A 67 18.51 15.39 -6.47
CA ARG A 67 18.24 14.01 -6.02
C ARG A 67 17.36 14.07 -4.77
N PRO A 68 16.14 13.51 -4.79
CA PRO A 68 15.31 13.50 -3.60
C PRO A 68 16.07 12.75 -2.50
N LYS A 69 16.22 13.41 -1.35
CA LYS A 69 16.88 12.80 -0.21
C LYS A 69 16.03 11.61 0.24
N PRO A 70 16.60 10.40 0.37
CA PRO A 70 15.84 9.26 0.87
C PRO A 70 15.31 9.56 2.26
N LEU A 71 14.04 9.20 2.49
CA LEU A 71 13.38 9.38 3.78
C LEU A 71 13.97 8.41 4.80
N ASN A 72 14.19 8.91 6.01
CA ASN A 72 14.57 8.06 7.13
C ASN A 72 13.36 7.25 7.62
N ILE A 73 13.61 6.16 8.34
CA ILE A 73 12.56 5.25 8.86
C ILE A 73 11.58 6.00 9.78
N GLU A 74 12.07 6.98 10.54
CA GLU A 74 11.28 7.83 11.43
C GLU A 74 10.34 8.76 10.65
N GLU A 75 10.81 9.33 9.54
CA GLU A 75 10.01 10.19 8.66
C GLU A 75 8.90 9.38 7.98
N GLU A 76 9.23 8.19 7.48
CA GLU A 76 8.22 7.27 6.96
C GLU A 76 7.20 6.87 8.03
N GLN A 77 7.65 6.61 9.26
CA GLN A 77 6.75 6.27 10.36
C GLN A 77 5.81 7.43 10.67
N PHE A 78 6.31 8.67 10.72
CA PHE A 78 5.48 9.85 10.91
C PHE A 78 4.44 10.00 9.81
N MET A 79 4.84 9.82 8.54
CA MET A 79 3.91 9.86 7.42
C MET A 79 2.85 8.76 7.53
N ARG A 80 3.23 7.50 7.84
CA ARG A 80 2.27 6.41 8.03
C ARG A 80 1.24 6.74 9.10
N VAL A 81 1.67 7.18 10.28
CA VAL A 81 0.78 7.52 11.40
C VAL A 81 -0.13 8.70 11.04
N PHE A 82 0.41 9.72 10.35
CA PHE A 82 -0.39 10.86 9.89
C PHE A 82 -1.52 10.42 8.94
N TYR A 83 -1.21 9.58 7.96
CA TYR A 83 -2.20 9.10 7.00
C TYR A 83 -3.15 8.05 7.57
N GLU A 84 -2.75 7.27 8.58
CA GLU A 84 -3.67 6.43 9.36
C GLU A 84 -4.75 7.26 10.05
N ASN A 85 -4.38 8.41 10.62
CA ASN A 85 -5.33 9.33 11.24
C ASN A 85 -6.22 10.02 10.19
N LYS A 86 -5.65 10.43 9.06
CA LYS A 86 -6.44 10.97 7.94
C LYS A 86 -7.42 9.96 7.37
N LEU A 87 -7.04 8.68 7.27
CA LEU A 87 -7.94 7.61 6.84
C LEU A 87 -9.17 7.55 7.76
N ARG A 88 -8.94 7.61 9.08
CA ARG A 88 -10.03 7.63 10.08
C ARG A 88 -10.93 8.85 9.91
N GLU A 89 -10.36 10.04 9.70
CA GLU A 89 -11.14 11.26 9.45
C GLU A 89 -12.00 11.14 8.19
N VAL A 90 -11.43 10.60 7.10
CA VAL A 90 -12.15 10.35 5.85
C VAL A 90 -13.30 9.37 6.08
N CYS A 91 -13.04 8.22 6.70
CA CYS A 91 -14.10 7.26 7.01
C CYS A 91 -15.22 7.87 7.87
N SER A 92 -14.87 8.73 8.84
CA SER A 92 -15.84 9.43 9.66
C SER A 92 -16.63 10.48 8.87
N ALA A 93 -16.00 11.20 7.94
CA ALA A 93 -16.66 12.22 7.12
C ALA A 93 -17.68 11.62 6.15
N PHE A 94 -17.41 10.42 5.64
CA PHE A 94 -18.34 9.65 4.80
C PHE A 94 -19.32 8.78 5.60
N TYR A 95 -19.32 8.88 6.93
CA TYR A 95 -20.17 8.09 7.83
C TYR A 95 -20.06 6.57 7.61
N PHE A 96 -18.88 6.07 7.25
CA PHE A 96 -18.69 4.65 7.03
C PHE A 96 -18.77 3.85 8.33
N PRO A 97 -19.35 2.63 8.29
CA PRO A 97 -19.34 1.72 9.42
C PRO A 97 -17.91 1.43 9.90
N ASN A 98 -17.76 1.21 11.20
CA ASN A 98 -16.48 0.84 11.83
C ASN A 98 -15.81 -0.37 11.16
N LYS A 99 -16.61 -1.27 10.57
CA LYS A 99 -16.12 -2.44 9.83
C LYS A 99 -15.29 -2.05 8.61
N ILE A 100 -15.79 -1.11 7.78
CA ILE A 100 -15.07 -0.58 6.61
C ILE A 100 -13.78 0.12 7.05
N GLN A 101 -13.87 0.95 8.08
CA GLN A 101 -12.70 1.68 8.60
C GLN A 101 -11.61 0.72 9.09
N ALA A 102 -11.98 -0.33 9.84
CA ALA A 102 -11.04 -1.33 10.32
C ALA A 102 -10.38 -2.08 9.15
N THR A 103 -11.16 -2.51 8.15
CA THR A 103 -10.65 -3.19 6.96
C THR A 103 -9.69 -2.30 6.16
N ALA A 104 -10.04 -1.03 5.93
CA ALA A 104 -9.18 -0.08 5.24
C ALA A 104 -7.87 0.20 6.00
N LEU A 105 -7.91 0.35 7.32
CA LEU A 105 -6.70 0.49 8.16
C LEU A 105 -5.80 -0.75 8.07
N ILE A 106 -6.39 -1.94 8.10
CA ILE A 106 -5.63 -3.19 7.95
C ILE A 106 -4.94 -3.21 6.59
N TYR A 107 -5.62 -2.85 5.50
CA TYR A 107 -5.01 -2.82 4.17
C TYR A 107 -3.89 -1.79 4.06
N PHE A 108 -4.10 -0.59 4.59
CA PHE A 108 -3.07 0.45 4.61
C PHE A 108 -1.80 -0.01 5.34
N LYS A 109 -1.95 -0.61 6.52
CA LYS A 109 -0.81 -1.11 7.32
C LYS A 109 -0.09 -2.26 6.62
N ARG A 110 -0.84 -3.20 6.05
CA ARG A 110 -0.29 -4.36 5.35
C ARG A 110 0.46 -3.95 4.09
N PHE A 111 -0.05 -2.97 3.35
CA PHE A 111 0.59 -2.43 2.17
C PHE A 111 1.98 -1.87 2.49
N TYR A 112 2.07 -1.03 3.52
CA TYR A 112 3.33 -0.41 3.94
C TYR A 112 4.29 -1.31 4.71
N LEU A 113 3.90 -2.56 5.01
CA LEU A 113 4.86 -3.58 5.47
C LEU A 113 5.71 -4.14 4.32
N GLN A 114 5.17 -4.12 3.09
CA GLN A 114 5.86 -4.61 1.91
C GLN A 114 6.58 -3.48 1.15
N TRP A 115 5.91 -2.32 1.06
CA TRP A 115 6.34 -1.17 0.26
C TRP A 115 6.74 0.02 1.13
N SER A 116 7.67 0.83 0.64
CA SER A 116 8.04 2.11 1.27
C SER A 116 7.07 3.23 0.89
N VAL A 117 6.96 4.24 1.76
CA VAL A 117 6.26 5.51 1.49
C VAL A 117 6.88 6.26 0.31
N MET A 118 8.17 6.01 0.02
CA MET A 118 8.87 6.61 -1.12
C MET A 118 8.44 6.02 -2.47
N GLU A 119 7.93 4.79 -2.49
CA GLU A 119 7.50 4.10 -3.72
C GLU A 119 6.08 4.49 -4.10
N HIS A 120 5.19 4.54 -3.11
CA HIS A 120 3.79 4.89 -3.31
C HIS A 120 3.31 5.92 -2.30
N HIS A 121 2.78 7.02 -2.83
CA HIS A 121 2.33 8.13 -2.02
C HIS A 121 1.12 7.74 -1.14
N PRO A 122 1.17 7.94 0.18
CA PRO A 122 0.16 7.45 1.13
C PRO A 122 -1.22 8.07 0.95
N LYS A 123 -1.31 9.26 0.34
CA LYS A 123 -2.60 9.85 -0.05
C LYS A 123 -3.38 8.98 -1.03
N HIS A 124 -2.71 8.41 -2.04
CA HIS A 124 -3.35 7.58 -3.06
C HIS A 124 -3.70 6.21 -2.48
N ILE A 125 -2.74 5.58 -1.78
CA ILE A 125 -2.95 4.27 -1.14
C ILE A 125 -4.08 4.32 -0.12
N MET A 126 -4.16 5.37 0.71
CA MET A 126 -5.25 5.55 1.67
C MET A 126 -6.63 5.54 0.97
N LEU A 127 -6.79 6.32 -0.11
CA LEU A 127 -8.03 6.40 -0.87
C LEU A 127 -8.42 5.05 -1.48
N THR A 128 -7.44 4.38 -2.10
CA THR A 128 -7.66 3.06 -2.70
C THR A 128 -8.00 2.00 -1.65
N CYS A 129 -7.36 2.01 -0.48
CA CYS A 129 -7.70 1.10 0.62
C CYS A 129 -9.14 1.30 1.12
N VAL A 130 -9.59 2.57 1.23
CA VAL A 130 -10.98 2.88 1.60
C VAL A 130 -11.95 2.38 0.53
N TYR A 131 -11.66 2.66 -0.74
CA TYR A 131 -12.49 2.21 -1.86
C TYR A 131 -12.61 0.68 -1.94
N ALA A 132 -11.48 -0.05 -1.81
CA ALA A 132 -11.46 -1.50 -1.79
C ALA A 132 -12.21 -2.08 -0.57
N ALA A 133 -12.07 -1.48 0.61
CA ALA A 133 -12.82 -1.87 1.80
C ALA A 133 -14.33 -1.68 1.62
N CYS A 134 -14.76 -0.57 1.00
CA CYS A 134 -16.17 -0.34 0.66
C CYS A 134 -16.71 -1.44 -0.26
N LYS A 135 -15.97 -1.82 -1.32
CA LYS A 135 -16.37 -2.92 -2.22
C LYS A 135 -16.56 -4.25 -1.49
N ILE A 136 -15.63 -4.61 -0.61
CA ILE A 136 -15.65 -5.90 0.12
C ILE A 136 -16.78 -5.97 1.13
N GLU A 137 -17.10 -4.84 1.76
CA GLU A 137 -18.21 -4.73 2.70
C GLU A 137 -19.56 -4.47 2.02
N GLU A 138 -19.64 -4.67 0.70
CA GLU A 138 -20.83 -4.47 -0.14
C GLU A 138 -21.45 -3.08 0.00
N ASN A 139 -20.62 -2.07 0.31
CA ASN A 139 -21.01 -0.68 0.36
C ASN A 139 -20.58 0.02 -0.94
N HIS A 140 -21.54 0.31 -1.81
CA HIS A 140 -21.27 0.92 -3.10
C HIS A 140 -21.04 2.42 -2.96
N VAL A 141 -19.77 2.83 -3.06
CA VAL A 141 -19.35 4.23 -3.13
C VAL A 141 -18.64 4.44 -4.46
N SER A 142 -18.97 5.50 -5.19
CA SER A 142 -18.27 5.78 -6.43
C SER A 142 -16.86 6.29 -6.13
N ALA A 143 -15.88 5.86 -6.93
CA ALA A 143 -14.53 6.43 -6.89
C ALA A 143 -14.59 7.96 -7.04
N GLU A 144 -15.54 8.47 -7.84
CA GLU A 144 -15.80 9.89 -8.01
C GLU A 144 -16.13 10.64 -6.71
N GLU A 145 -16.93 10.04 -5.85
CA GLU A 145 -17.36 10.66 -4.60
C GLU A 145 -16.21 10.72 -3.61
N LEU A 146 -15.43 9.65 -3.53
CA LEU A 146 -14.22 9.58 -2.69
C LEU A 146 -13.16 10.59 -3.12
N GLY A 147 -12.87 10.70 -4.43
CA GLY A 147 -11.87 11.67 -4.89
C GLY A 147 -12.37 13.11 -4.85
N LYS A 148 -13.68 13.37 -4.98
CA LYS A 148 -14.25 14.72 -4.79
C LYS A 148 -14.06 15.19 -3.35
N GLY A 149 -14.25 14.31 -2.36
CA GLY A 149 -14.04 14.63 -0.95
C GLY A 149 -12.59 15.00 -0.58
N ILE A 150 -11.60 14.57 -1.36
CA ILE A 150 -10.16 14.80 -1.08
C ILE A 150 -9.46 15.62 -2.19
N SER A 151 -10.23 16.12 -3.17
CA SER A 151 -9.72 16.84 -4.36
C SER A 151 -8.59 16.06 -5.06
N GLN A 152 -8.82 14.79 -5.33
CA GLN A 152 -7.91 13.90 -6.07
C GLN A 152 -8.60 13.34 -7.31
N ASP A 153 -7.81 13.13 -8.36
CA ASP A 153 -8.31 12.51 -9.59
C ASP A 153 -8.71 11.05 -9.32
N HIS A 154 -9.90 10.70 -9.76
CA HIS A 154 -10.51 9.38 -9.55
C HIS A 154 -9.78 8.29 -10.31
N GLN A 155 -9.13 8.65 -11.43
CA GLN A 155 -8.30 7.74 -12.21
C GLN A 155 -7.13 7.18 -11.39
N MET A 156 -6.52 7.99 -10.52
CA MET A 156 -5.46 7.53 -9.64
C MET A 156 -5.98 6.43 -8.69
N ILE A 157 -7.19 6.61 -8.13
CA ILE A 157 -7.78 5.63 -7.22
C ILE A 157 -7.97 4.28 -7.92
N LEU A 158 -8.41 4.31 -9.19
CA LEU A 158 -8.64 3.13 -10.02
C LEU A 158 -7.34 2.48 -10.48
N ASN A 159 -6.32 3.24 -10.86
CA ASN A 159 -5.02 2.68 -11.25
C ASN A 159 -4.38 1.91 -10.09
N TYR A 160 -4.38 2.51 -8.89
CA TYR A 160 -3.87 1.83 -7.69
C TYR A 160 -4.77 0.68 -7.21
N GLU A 161 -6.03 0.58 -7.68
CA GLU A 161 -6.95 -0.49 -7.31
C GLU A 161 -6.33 -1.86 -7.58
N MET A 162 -5.69 -2.02 -8.74
CA MET A 162 -5.10 -3.30 -9.11
C MET A 162 -3.90 -3.65 -8.23
N ILE A 163 -3.02 -2.70 -7.90
CA ILE A 163 -1.85 -2.96 -7.05
C ILE A 163 -2.26 -3.27 -5.63
N VAL A 164 -3.18 -2.50 -5.05
CA VAL A 164 -3.69 -2.77 -3.69
C VAL A 164 -4.39 -4.13 -3.67
N SER A 165 -5.15 -4.46 -4.72
CA SER A 165 -5.79 -5.77 -4.86
C SER A 165 -4.80 -6.90 -5.10
N GLN A 166 -3.70 -6.69 -5.83
CA GLN A 166 -2.65 -7.68 -6.04
C GLN A 166 -1.85 -7.92 -4.75
N VAL A 167 -1.51 -6.88 -4.00
CA VAL A 167 -0.91 -7.02 -2.66
C VAL A 167 -1.88 -7.74 -1.72
N TRP A 168 -3.19 -7.63 -1.93
CA TRP A 168 -4.16 -8.38 -1.14
C TRP A 168 -4.32 -9.84 -1.61
N LEU A 169 -4.41 -10.06 -2.92
CA LEU A 169 -4.60 -11.36 -3.55
C LEU A 169 -3.33 -12.20 -3.46
N LEU A 170 -2.15 -11.68 -3.78
CA LEU A 170 -0.89 -12.42 -3.65
C LEU A 170 -0.73 -12.99 -2.24
N PHE A 171 -1.11 -12.26 -1.19
CA PHE A 171 -1.00 -12.79 0.17
C PHE A 171 -2.09 -13.79 0.57
N SER A 172 -3.22 -13.84 -0.15
CA SER A 172 -4.22 -14.91 -0.02
C SER A 172 -3.97 -16.10 -0.96
N PHE A 173 -3.43 -15.86 -2.17
CA PHE A 173 -3.23 -16.84 -3.25
C PHE A 173 -1.85 -17.52 -3.21
N LEU A 174 -0.79 -16.87 -2.74
CA LEU A 174 0.51 -17.52 -2.54
C LEU A 174 0.36 -18.74 -1.60
N PHE A 175 -0.63 -18.69 -0.69
CA PHE A 175 -0.99 -19.82 0.16
C PHE A 175 -1.84 -20.88 -0.56
N LEU A 176 -2.73 -20.53 -1.49
CA LEU A 176 -3.41 -21.52 -2.36
C LEU A 176 -2.37 -22.29 -3.19
N PHE A 177 -1.33 -21.61 -3.68
CA PHE A 177 -0.25 -22.23 -4.42
C PHE A 177 0.66 -23.11 -3.53
N GLU A 178 1.04 -22.65 -2.34
CA GLU A 178 1.81 -23.46 -1.37
C GLU A 178 1.02 -24.65 -0.79
N LEU A 179 -0.31 -24.52 -0.60
CA LEU A 179 -1.17 -25.65 -0.24
C LEU A 179 -1.28 -26.67 -1.37
N THR A 180 -1.40 -26.22 -2.62
CA THR A 180 -1.42 -27.15 -3.77
C THR A 180 -0.08 -27.86 -3.96
N MET A 181 1.05 -27.20 -3.65
CA MET A 181 2.38 -27.83 -3.70
C MET A 181 2.71 -28.69 -2.48
N SER A 182 2.02 -28.53 -1.34
CA SER A 182 2.21 -29.42 -0.18
C SER A 182 1.33 -30.68 -0.23
N ILE A 183 0.41 -30.76 -1.20
CA ILE A 183 -0.52 -31.88 -1.41
C ILE A 183 -0.08 -32.78 -2.60
N ILE A 184 1.02 -32.44 -3.28
CA ILE A 184 1.67 -33.25 -4.33
C ILE A 184 3.03 -33.72 -3.81
#